data_AF-A0A1J7JRB3-F1
#
_entry.id   AF-A0A1J7JRB3-F1
#
_cell.length_a   1.000
_cell.length_b   1.000
_cell.length_c   1.000
_cell.angle_alpha   90.00
_cell.angle_beta   90.00
_cell.angle_gamma   90.00
#
_symmetry.space_group_name_H-M   'P 1'
#
loop_
_entity.id
_entity.type
_entity.pdbx_description
1 polymer ?
#
loop_
_entity_poly.entity_id
_entity_poly.type
_entity_poly.pdbx_seq_one_letter_code
_entity_poly.pdbx_strand_id
1 'polypeptide(L)'
;MGFDNAMLWLDESVTGLFSQWNAYTSIIVTLFLGFLTYQMVTRQDPDTHPMLLARQADASRVREEGQSSVYRSQGAPHGMPLNSGLNVKAPGASRWSRGRDGDLRDVWRQAVTGVQDDGPTKGAKGRIFTVLGSENVTEHSLDDITRQINLIGQHIEDQGGHRVAIYLPNSVELIATLFACSFYNLTAIILPFDQSEDAVLSMLRRSAADTVVTVPGAFPFDSVVKSYPALRQLVWVVDEGSKHMDWNEVPKGMGGSVNVSTWQEIVHEQPQDAGKELPPLEGQKEPRDITVFWESKPGVMEEMVRFTAANLVSAIAAQLFAVPTAQRMNPSDLFLPADSLANTHTLVLTLAALYSNASVAFNSVAGKAADLGVATRGVAPTIIAAAPATLLKTHSETSQSLSSVISRNIHKIQTSSLTQSGAMPAASFLTKLNDHLKPAIGTKPGKLRLLYIAERAGAGTPPLSSAVLSDLRVFTGARIIYALTAAKVAGAVAQTQLYDYRVFDDQCSHFGPPLTSTEVYLRDTDVHRTTDAESRGEIIVKGPCVAGNEAALGVIGVVRDDHTLAYA
;
A
#
# COMPACT_ATOMS: atom_id res chain seq x y z
N MET A 1 -25.14 -6.04 70.97
CA MET A 1 -25.73 -7.09 70.12
C MET A 1 -24.58 -7.79 69.44
N GLY A 2 -24.23 -8.97 69.96
CA GLY A 2 -22.94 -9.62 69.76
C GLY A 2 -22.84 -10.40 68.46
N PHE A 3 -21.59 -10.67 68.08
CA PHE A 3 -21.17 -11.48 66.93
C PHE A 3 -21.97 -12.80 66.80
N ASP A 4 -22.37 -13.40 67.91
CA ASP A 4 -23.11 -14.67 67.95
C ASP A 4 -24.51 -14.58 67.32
N ASN A 5 -25.21 -13.45 67.50
CA ASN A 5 -26.52 -13.23 66.86
C ASN A 5 -26.39 -13.01 65.35
N ALA A 6 -25.29 -12.39 64.91
CA ALA A 6 -25.00 -12.24 63.49
C ALA A 6 -24.61 -13.58 62.85
N MET A 7 -23.90 -14.44 63.60
CA MET A 7 -23.49 -15.76 63.15
C MET A 7 -24.68 -16.72 63.04
N LEU A 8 -25.58 -16.73 64.03
CA LEU A 8 -26.83 -17.50 63.98
C LEU A 8 -27.76 -17.03 62.85
N TRP A 9 -27.89 -15.72 62.66
CA TRP A 9 -28.68 -15.18 61.55
C TRP A 9 -28.10 -15.56 60.18
N LEU A 10 -26.78 -15.55 60.04
CA LEU A 10 -26.10 -16.03 58.84
C LEU A 10 -26.33 -17.53 58.62
N ASP A 11 -26.23 -18.34 59.68
CA ASP A 11 -26.41 -19.78 59.61
C ASP A 11 -27.85 -20.16 59.24
N GLU A 12 -28.85 -19.50 59.85
CA GLU A 12 -30.27 -19.66 59.50
C GLU A 12 -30.56 -19.18 58.07
N SER A 13 -29.94 -18.07 57.64
CA SER A 13 -30.12 -17.53 56.28
C SER A 13 -29.50 -18.45 55.21
N VAL A 14 -28.33 -19.02 55.49
CA VAL A 14 -27.63 -19.95 54.60
C VAL A 14 -28.39 -21.28 54.54
N THR A 15 -28.84 -21.80 55.68
CA THR A 15 -29.64 -23.02 55.76
C THR A 15 -30.99 -22.83 55.05
N GLY A 16 -31.62 -21.66 55.20
CA GLY A 16 -32.82 -21.27 54.48
C GLY A 16 -32.64 -21.28 52.96
N LEU A 17 -31.54 -20.68 52.46
CA LEU A 17 -31.16 -20.67 51.04
C LEU A 17 -30.98 -22.08 50.46
N PHE A 18 -30.29 -22.97 51.17
CA PHE A 18 -30.08 -24.35 50.71
C PHE A 18 -31.32 -25.22 50.86
N SER A 19 -32.20 -24.96 51.84
CA SER A 19 -33.46 -25.71 52.00
C SER A 19 -34.47 -25.44 50.89
N GLN A 20 -34.44 -24.24 50.30
CA GLN A 20 -35.31 -23.84 49.18
C GLN A 20 -34.69 -24.13 47.80
N TRP A 21 -33.50 -24.73 47.78
CA TRP A 21 -32.80 -25.06 46.55
C TRP A 21 -33.49 -26.21 45.83
N ASN A 22 -34.00 -25.95 44.62
CA ASN A 22 -34.66 -26.94 43.79
C ASN A 22 -34.07 -26.94 42.37
N ALA A 23 -34.58 -27.83 41.50
CA ALA A 23 -34.10 -27.95 40.13
C ALA A 23 -34.20 -26.63 39.34
N TYR A 24 -35.22 -25.81 39.58
CA TYR A 24 -35.36 -24.49 38.93
C TYR A 24 -34.29 -23.51 39.42
N THR A 25 -33.99 -23.49 40.73
CA THR A 25 -32.91 -22.67 41.30
C THR A 25 -31.56 -23.05 40.69
N SER A 26 -31.26 -24.35 40.54
CA SER A 26 -30.06 -24.83 39.85
C SER A 26 -29.98 -24.29 38.42
N ILE A 27 -31.05 -24.42 37.63
CA ILE A 27 -31.07 -23.96 36.22
C ILE A 27 -30.83 -22.44 36.14
N ILE A 28 -31.51 -21.65 36.98
CA ILE A 28 -31.37 -20.20 36.98
C ILE A 28 -29.94 -19.80 37.36
N VAL A 29 -29.36 -20.41 38.40
CA VAL A 29 -27.99 -20.11 38.81
C VAL A 29 -26.99 -20.53 37.73
N THR A 30 -27.18 -21.68 37.09
CA THR A 30 -26.33 -22.10 35.96
C THR A 30 -26.45 -21.15 34.77
N LEU A 31 -27.66 -20.71 34.40
CA LEU A 31 -27.85 -19.72 33.33
C LEU A 31 -27.25 -18.37 33.68
N PHE A 32 -27.38 -17.93 34.93
CA PHE A 32 -26.81 -16.67 35.41
C PHE A 32 -25.28 -16.71 35.45
N LEU A 33 -24.69 -17.77 36.00
CA LEU A 33 -23.24 -17.99 35.98
C LEU A 33 -22.75 -18.12 34.54
N GLY A 34 -23.45 -18.87 33.68
CA GLY A 34 -23.14 -18.97 32.26
C GLY A 34 -23.19 -17.62 31.55
N PHE A 35 -24.18 -16.78 31.84
CA PHE A 35 -24.27 -15.42 31.31
C PHE A 35 -23.16 -14.51 31.83
N LEU A 36 -22.84 -14.57 33.14
CA LEU A 36 -21.73 -13.80 33.71
C LEU A 36 -20.38 -14.22 33.13
N THR A 37 -20.12 -15.53 33.03
CA THR A 37 -18.92 -16.07 32.40
C THR A 37 -18.86 -15.65 30.94
N TYR A 38 -19.98 -15.72 30.21
CA TYR A 38 -20.06 -15.23 28.83
C TYR A 38 -19.71 -13.74 28.76
N GLN A 39 -20.38 -12.88 29.53
CA GLN A 39 -20.11 -11.44 29.58
C GLN A 39 -18.66 -11.12 29.95
N MET A 40 -18.07 -11.85 30.89
CA MET A 40 -16.69 -11.62 31.32
C MET A 40 -15.68 -12.08 30.26
N VAL A 41 -15.96 -13.18 29.56
CA VAL A 41 -15.06 -13.74 28.52
C VAL A 41 -15.23 -13.04 27.17
N THR A 42 -16.42 -12.53 26.85
CA THR A 42 -16.69 -11.84 25.58
C THR A 42 -16.51 -10.33 25.65
N ARG A 43 -16.23 -9.75 26.83
CA ARG A 43 -15.80 -8.36 26.93
C ARG A 43 -14.45 -8.22 26.24
N GLN A 44 -14.46 -7.55 25.10
CA GLN A 44 -13.27 -7.17 24.37
C GLN A 44 -13.07 -5.67 24.52
N ASP A 45 -11.87 -5.29 24.93
CA ASP A 45 -11.45 -3.90 24.88
C ASP A 45 -11.26 -3.49 23.41
N PRO A 46 -11.63 -2.25 23.04
CA PRO A 46 -11.46 -1.78 21.68
C PRO A 46 -9.98 -1.70 21.31
N ASP A 47 -9.65 -2.00 20.04
CA ASP A 47 -8.28 -1.96 19.51
C ASP A 47 -7.66 -0.55 19.60
N THR A 48 -8.51 0.49 19.63
CA THR A 48 -8.11 1.88 19.81
C THR A 48 -9.05 2.60 20.76
N HIS A 49 -8.53 3.59 21.49
CA HIS A 49 -9.36 4.36 22.40
C HIS A 49 -10.36 5.24 21.60
N PRO A 50 -11.67 5.24 21.91
CA PRO A 50 -12.67 5.98 21.14
C PRO A 50 -12.38 7.48 20.99
N MET A 51 -11.73 8.11 21.97
CA MET A 51 -11.34 9.52 21.89
C MET A 51 -10.32 9.83 20.78
N LEU A 52 -9.48 8.86 20.38
CA LEU A 52 -8.56 9.04 19.26
C LEU A 52 -9.31 9.08 17.92
N LEU A 53 -10.44 8.38 17.83
CA LEU A 53 -11.30 8.38 16.64
C LEU A 53 -12.20 9.63 16.58
N ALA A 54 -12.47 10.26 17.72
CA ALA A 54 -13.27 11.49 17.77
C ALA A 54 -12.54 12.72 17.23
N ARG A 55 -11.20 12.71 17.18
CA ARG A 55 -10.38 13.78 16.57
C ARG A 55 -9.12 13.19 15.94
N GLN A 56 -9.20 12.80 14.68
CA GLN A 56 -8.12 12.09 14.00
C GLN A 56 -7.05 13.01 13.40
N ALA A 57 -7.39 14.27 13.13
CA ALA A 57 -6.47 15.29 12.63
C ALA A 57 -6.47 16.55 13.51
N ASP A 58 -5.41 17.33 13.41
CA ASP A 58 -5.26 18.62 14.06
C ASP A 58 -5.60 19.75 13.09
N ALA A 59 -6.65 20.50 13.39
CA ALA A 59 -7.08 21.65 12.62
C ALA A 59 -6.35 22.90 13.09
N SER A 60 -5.84 23.70 12.16
CA SER A 60 -5.26 25.00 12.46
C SER A 60 -6.29 25.91 13.14
N ARG A 61 -5.83 26.67 14.13
CA ARG A 61 -6.67 27.68 14.80
C ARG A 61 -6.95 28.91 13.93
N VAL A 62 -6.17 29.10 12.87
CA VAL A 62 -6.27 30.22 11.94
C VAL A 62 -6.76 29.70 10.59
N ARG A 63 -7.74 30.40 10.02
CA ARG A 63 -8.35 30.14 8.71
C ARG A 63 -8.21 31.40 7.85
N GLU A 64 -7.87 31.24 6.58
CA GLU A 64 -7.87 32.34 5.61
C GLU A 64 -9.25 32.44 4.95
N GLU A 65 -9.58 33.60 4.41
CA GLU A 65 -10.87 33.81 3.74
C GLU A 65 -10.99 32.95 2.47
N GLY A 66 -12.13 32.29 2.27
CA GLY A 66 -12.39 31.44 1.10
C GLY A 66 -11.76 30.05 1.16
N GLN A 67 -11.26 29.61 2.32
CA GLN A 67 -10.79 28.23 2.51
C GLN A 67 -11.06 27.72 3.94
N SER A 68 -11.04 26.41 4.13
CA SER A 68 -11.13 25.77 5.46
C SER A 68 -9.87 25.97 6.29
N SER A 69 -9.92 25.58 7.57
CA SER A 69 -8.68 25.40 8.35
C SER A 69 -7.76 24.38 7.69
N VAL A 70 -6.45 24.51 7.91
CA VAL A 70 -5.47 23.53 7.48
C VAL A 70 -5.48 22.35 8.45
N TYR A 71 -5.68 21.14 7.94
CA TYR A 71 -5.69 19.90 8.70
C TYR A 71 -4.37 19.16 8.54
N ARG A 72 -3.79 18.70 9.66
CA ARG A 72 -2.56 17.90 9.73
C ARG A 72 -2.77 16.63 10.53
N SER A 73 -1.94 15.62 10.27
CA SER A 73 -1.92 14.40 11.08
C SER A 73 -1.53 14.72 12.54
N GLN A 74 -2.07 13.97 13.51
CA GLN A 74 -1.63 14.07 14.91
C GLN A 74 -0.15 13.66 15.11
N GLY A 75 0.43 12.92 14.16
CA GLY A 75 1.85 12.55 14.18
C GLY A 75 2.81 13.66 13.72
N ALA A 76 2.28 14.71 13.08
CA ALA A 76 3.01 15.89 12.64
C ALA A 76 2.12 17.14 12.81
N PRO A 77 1.81 17.53 14.06
CA PRO A 77 0.87 18.61 14.35
C PRO A 77 1.42 19.98 13.92
N HIS A 78 0.57 21.01 14.00
CA HIS A 78 0.98 22.38 13.75
C HIS A 78 2.11 22.81 14.70
N GLY A 79 3.14 23.46 14.15
CA GLY A 79 4.36 23.84 14.87
C GLY A 79 5.52 22.84 14.77
N MET A 80 5.29 21.63 14.24
CA MET A 80 6.34 20.70 13.83
C MET A 80 6.48 20.66 12.29
N PRO A 81 7.68 20.38 11.76
CA PRO A 81 7.85 20.18 10.32
C PRO A 81 7.11 18.91 9.87
N LEU A 82 6.61 18.93 8.63
CA LEU A 82 6.09 17.72 7.99
C LEU A 82 7.22 16.71 7.78
N ASN A 83 6.86 15.43 7.69
CA ASN A 83 7.84 14.38 7.53
C ASN A 83 8.43 14.38 6.11
N SER A 84 9.68 14.81 5.98
CA SER A 84 10.37 14.96 4.68
C SER A 84 11.15 13.73 4.23
N GLY A 85 11.45 12.76 5.12
CA GLY A 85 12.15 11.55 4.69
C GLY A 85 12.37 10.47 5.74
N LEU A 86 13.24 9.52 5.39
CA LEU A 86 13.43 8.25 6.09
C LEU A 86 14.35 8.33 7.32
N ASN A 87 14.95 9.51 7.57
CA ASN A 87 15.87 9.74 8.68
C ASN A 87 17.05 8.73 8.66
N VAL A 88 17.64 8.54 7.48
CA VAL A 88 18.75 7.61 7.21
C VAL A 88 19.98 8.06 7.99
N LYS A 89 20.53 7.16 8.80
CA LYS A 89 21.69 7.44 9.65
C LYS A 89 22.97 6.93 8.99
N ALA A 90 24.08 7.61 9.27
CA ALA A 90 25.38 7.12 8.84
C ALA A 90 25.75 5.85 9.61
N PRO A 91 26.50 4.91 9.01
CA PRO A 91 26.99 3.72 9.71
C PRO A 91 27.74 4.10 11.00
N GLY A 92 27.34 3.51 12.13
CA GLY A 92 27.93 3.79 13.44
C GLY A 92 27.45 5.07 14.14
N ALA A 93 26.56 5.86 13.51
CA ALA A 93 25.95 7.01 14.17
C ALA A 93 24.99 6.56 15.31
N SER A 94 24.89 7.39 16.36
CA SER A 94 24.04 7.04 17.51
C SER A 94 22.56 6.98 17.13
N ARG A 95 21.78 6.16 17.85
CA ARG A 95 20.33 6.02 17.62
C ARG A 95 19.56 7.34 17.75
N TRP A 96 20.06 8.29 18.52
CA TRP A 96 19.42 9.59 18.76
C TRP A 96 19.92 10.70 17.85
N SER A 97 20.92 10.43 17.01
CA SER A 97 21.38 11.40 16.01
C SER A 97 20.30 11.64 14.95
N ARG A 98 20.21 12.89 14.47
CA ARG A 98 19.37 13.24 13.33
C ARG A 98 20.04 12.69 12.06
N GLY A 99 19.31 11.84 11.34
CA GLY A 99 19.67 11.34 10.03
C GLY A 99 19.31 12.32 8.92
N ARG A 100 19.74 11.98 7.70
CA ARG A 100 19.34 12.68 6.48
C ARG A 100 18.00 12.17 5.98
N ASP A 101 17.33 12.93 5.13
CA ASP A 101 16.04 12.53 4.55
C ASP A 101 16.19 11.25 3.72
N GLY A 102 17.33 11.06 3.06
CA GLY A 102 17.67 9.87 2.28
C GLY A 102 17.18 9.97 0.84
N ASP A 103 17.50 8.95 0.04
CA ASP A 103 17.09 8.80 -1.35
C ASP A 103 16.61 7.37 -1.66
N LEU A 104 16.24 7.08 -2.90
CA LEU A 104 15.87 5.72 -3.30
C LEU A 104 17.03 4.73 -3.23
N ARG A 105 18.27 5.19 -3.39
CA ARG A 105 19.46 4.33 -3.27
C ARG A 105 19.57 3.82 -1.83
N ASP A 106 19.21 4.64 -0.85
CA ASP A 106 19.17 4.27 0.57
C ASP A 106 18.11 3.22 0.88
N VAL A 107 16.99 3.21 0.16
CA VAL A 107 15.99 2.14 0.27
C VAL A 107 16.59 0.79 -0.11
N TRP A 108 17.31 0.74 -1.23
CA TRP A 108 17.98 -0.48 -1.66
C TRP A 108 19.14 -0.86 -0.73
N ARG A 109 19.94 0.11 -0.29
CA ARG A 109 21.00 -0.12 0.71
C ARG A 109 20.43 -0.72 1.99
N GLN A 110 19.33 -0.18 2.50
CA GLN A 110 18.67 -0.70 3.70
C GLN A 110 18.17 -2.14 3.48
N ALA A 111 17.61 -2.44 2.30
CA ALA A 111 17.18 -3.78 1.92
C ALA A 111 18.35 -4.78 1.96
N VAL A 112 19.51 -4.41 1.39
CA VAL A 112 20.72 -5.24 1.33
C VAL A 112 21.43 -5.36 2.67
N THR A 113 21.52 -4.29 3.47
CA THR A 113 22.18 -4.33 4.80
C THR A 113 21.39 -5.15 5.81
N GLY A 114 20.07 -5.19 5.68
CA GLY A 114 19.18 -5.78 6.68
C GLY A 114 18.87 -4.82 7.83
N VAL A 115 18.07 -5.31 8.78
CA VAL A 115 17.65 -4.53 9.96
C VAL A 115 18.86 -4.10 10.79
N GLN A 116 19.01 -2.79 10.98
CA GLN A 116 20.14 -2.22 11.74
C GLN A 116 19.86 -2.09 13.24
N ASP A 117 18.57 -2.04 13.63
CA ASP A 117 18.17 -1.89 15.03
C ASP A 117 18.61 -3.10 15.88
N ASP A 118 19.10 -2.81 17.08
CA ASP A 118 19.47 -3.84 18.05
C ASP A 118 18.23 -4.61 18.52
N GLY A 119 18.17 -5.90 18.23
CA GLY A 119 17.04 -6.77 18.55
C GLY A 119 17.20 -8.17 17.97
N PRO A 120 16.23 -9.08 18.19
CA PRO A 120 16.27 -10.44 17.66
C PRO A 120 16.24 -10.51 16.14
N THR A 121 15.79 -9.44 15.48
CA THR A 121 15.70 -9.31 14.03
C THR A 121 16.91 -8.62 13.41
N LYS A 122 17.94 -8.28 14.18
CA LYS A 122 19.15 -7.60 13.67
C LYS A 122 19.79 -8.41 12.54
N GLY A 123 20.05 -7.75 11.42
CA GLY A 123 20.60 -8.38 10.21
C GLY A 123 19.60 -9.21 9.41
N ALA A 124 18.33 -9.29 9.81
CA ALA A 124 17.30 -9.95 9.01
C ALA A 124 17.13 -9.23 7.66
N LYS A 125 17.09 -10.01 6.58
CA LYS A 125 16.89 -9.52 5.21
C LYS A 125 15.63 -10.15 4.63
N GLY A 126 14.87 -9.35 3.90
CA GLY A 126 13.73 -9.82 3.10
C GLY A 126 14.22 -10.58 1.87
N ARG A 127 13.31 -11.36 1.28
CA ARG A 127 13.52 -12.07 0.01
C ARG A 127 12.62 -11.48 -1.05
N ILE A 128 13.06 -11.56 -2.30
CA ILE A 128 12.24 -11.15 -3.44
C ILE A 128 11.83 -12.40 -4.20
N PHE A 129 10.55 -12.53 -4.49
CA PHE A 129 9.97 -13.68 -5.19
C PHE A 129 9.32 -13.23 -6.49
N THR A 130 9.44 -14.04 -7.54
CA THR A 130 8.61 -13.93 -8.73
C THR A 130 7.67 -15.12 -8.77
N VAL A 131 6.37 -14.84 -8.90
CA VAL A 131 5.30 -15.85 -8.89
C VAL A 131 4.82 -16.05 -10.32
N LEU A 132 5.15 -17.21 -10.89
CA LEU A 132 4.77 -17.63 -12.23
C LEU A 132 3.68 -18.70 -12.12
N GLY A 133 2.42 -18.26 -12.18
CA GLY A 133 1.27 -19.14 -12.06
C GLY A 133 1.10 -19.73 -10.65
N SER A 134 0.60 -20.97 -10.56
CA SER A 134 0.27 -21.61 -9.27
C SER A 134 1.42 -22.37 -8.61
N GLU A 135 2.40 -22.83 -9.40
CA GLU A 135 3.39 -23.82 -8.93
C GLU A 135 4.84 -23.33 -8.99
N ASN A 136 5.15 -22.33 -9.83
CA ASN A 136 6.52 -21.85 -10.00
C ASN A 136 6.73 -20.54 -9.24
N VAL A 137 7.32 -20.62 -8.06
CA VAL A 137 7.77 -19.45 -7.29
C VAL A 137 9.29 -19.44 -7.30
N THR A 138 9.88 -18.46 -7.98
CA THR A 138 11.33 -18.29 -8.03
C THR A 138 11.77 -17.30 -6.97
N GLU A 139 12.73 -17.71 -6.14
CA GLU A 139 13.37 -16.83 -5.16
C GLU A 139 14.59 -16.16 -5.80
N HIS A 140 14.66 -14.84 -5.70
CA HIS A 140 15.78 -14.03 -6.17
C HIS A 140 16.58 -13.54 -4.96
N SER A 141 17.89 -13.78 -4.99
CA SER A 141 18.77 -13.23 -3.96
C SER A 141 18.95 -11.71 -4.16
N LEU A 142 19.13 -10.97 -3.07
CA LEU A 142 19.37 -9.52 -3.14
C LEU A 142 20.69 -9.17 -3.84
N ASP A 143 21.68 -10.07 -3.75
CA ASP A 143 22.98 -9.90 -4.40
C ASP A 143 22.84 -10.04 -5.93
N ASP A 144 22.02 -10.99 -6.40
CA ASP A 144 21.73 -11.15 -7.83
C ASP A 144 20.96 -9.96 -8.40
N ILE A 145 20.02 -9.40 -7.63
CA ILE A 145 19.30 -8.20 -8.06
C ILE A 145 20.22 -6.97 -8.05
N THR A 146 21.11 -6.86 -7.05
CA THR A 146 22.12 -5.79 -7.02
C THR A 146 23.05 -5.86 -8.23
N ARG A 147 23.46 -7.07 -8.62
CA ARG A 147 24.17 -7.33 -9.87
C ARG A 147 23.37 -6.83 -11.08
N GLN A 148 22.09 -7.18 -11.19
CA GLN A 148 21.25 -6.73 -12.30
C GLN A 148 21.12 -5.20 -12.35
N ILE A 149 20.90 -4.55 -11.20
CA ILE A 149 20.83 -3.08 -11.07
C ILE A 149 22.10 -2.43 -11.63
N ASN A 150 23.26 -2.94 -11.24
CA ASN A 150 24.54 -2.37 -11.65
C ASN A 150 24.86 -2.60 -13.12
N LEU A 151 24.70 -3.83 -13.62
CA LEU A 151 25.02 -4.17 -15.00
C LEU A 151 24.10 -3.45 -15.99
N ILE A 152 22.79 -3.40 -15.70
CA ILE A 152 21.82 -2.71 -16.56
C ILE A 152 22.04 -1.20 -16.51
N GLY A 153 22.33 -0.64 -15.33
CA GLY A 153 22.62 0.78 -15.19
C GLY A 153 23.86 1.20 -15.99
N GLN A 154 24.95 0.43 -15.89
CA GLN A 154 26.18 0.65 -16.68
C GLN A 154 25.91 0.54 -18.18
N HIS A 155 25.22 -0.52 -18.61
CA HIS A 155 24.92 -0.73 -20.03
C HIS A 155 24.10 0.42 -20.63
N ILE A 156 23.10 0.93 -19.90
CA ILE A 156 22.30 2.06 -20.38
C ILE A 156 23.14 3.34 -20.45
N GLU A 157 24.00 3.60 -19.46
CA GLU A 157 24.89 4.77 -19.46
C GLU A 157 25.92 4.70 -20.59
N ASP A 158 26.55 3.54 -20.80
CA ASP A 158 27.57 3.30 -21.84
C ASP A 158 26.99 3.45 -23.26
N GLN A 159 25.72 3.07 -23.45
CA GLN A 159 25.00 3.25 -24.71
C GLN A 159 24.42 4.67 -24.88
N GLY A 160 24.68 5.58 -23.94
CA GLY A 160 24.28 6.99 -24.01
C GLY A 160 22.79 7.24 -23.77
N GLY A 161 22.13 6.35 -23.00
CA GLY A 161 20.77 6.54 -22.52
C GLY A 161 20.72 7.46 -21.29
N HIS A 162 19.69 8.30 -21.20
CA HIS A 162 19.51 9.24 -20.09
C HIS A 162 18.09 9.23 -19.51
N ARG A 163 17.09 8.87 -20.32
CA ARG A 163 15.66 8.90 -20.00
C ARG A 163 15.05 7.55 -20.29
N VAL A 164 15.03 6.71 -19.27
CA VAL A 164 14.65 5.31 -19.36
C VAL A 164 13.16 5.16 -19.11
N ALA A 165 12.41 4.80 -20.15
CA ALA A 165 11.02 4.39 -20.04
C ALA A 165 10.91 2.91 -19.65
N ILE A 166 10.20 2.65 -18.56
CA ILE A 166 9.95 1.32 -18.01
C ILE A 166 8.51 0.95 -18.36
N TYR A 167 8.34 0.06 -19.33
CA TYR A 167 7.05 -0.46 -19.78
C TYR A 167 6.99 -1.97 -19.49
N LEU A 168 6.85 -2.30 -18.22
CA LEU A 168 6.85 -3.66 -17.69
C LEU A 168 5.63 -3.87 -16.78
N PRO A 169 5.10 -5.11 -16.69
CA PRO A 169 4.18 -5.48 -15.63
C PRO A 169 4.90 -5.47 -14.27
N ASN A 170 4.20 -5.80 -13.18
CA ASN A 170 4.84 -5.92 -11.87
C ASN A 170 5.88 -7.05 -11.89
N SER A 171 7.16 -6.67 -11.91
CA SER A 171 8.27 -7.61 -12.02
C SER A 171 9.50 -7.12 -11.23
N VAL A 172 10.47 -8.01 -11.06
CA VAL A 172 11.76 -7.69 -10.42
C VAL A 172 12.56 -6.71 -11.28
N GLU A 173 12.49 -6.85 -12.59
CA GLU A 173 13.18 -6.03 -13.57
C GLU A 173 12.67 -4.58 -13.57
N LEU A 174 11.38 -4.35 -13.32
CA LEU A 174 10.82 -3.00 -13.14
C LEU A 174 11.50 -2.28 -11.96
N ILE A 175 11.57 -2.95 -10.81
CA ILE A 175 12.20 -2.39 -9.60
C ILE A 175 13.73 -2.28 -9.78
N ALA A 176 14.37 -3.27 -10.39
CA ALA A 176 15.80 -3.22 -10.69
C ALA A 176 16.13 -2.05 -11.63
N THR A 177 15.33 -1.80 -12.65
CA THR A 177 15.51 -0.66 -13.57
C THR A 177 15.30 0.67 -12.86
N LEU A 178 14.31 0.76 -11.96
CA LEU A 178 14.08 1.97 -11.15
C LEU A 178 15.27 2.31 -10.26
N PHE A 179 15.86 1.30 -9.60
CA PHE A 179 17.07 1.49 -8.80
C PHE A 179 18.29 1.77 -9.68
N ALA A 180 18.44 1.11 -10.82
CA ALA A 180 19.52 1.37 -11.78
C ALA A 180 19.51 2.84 -12.21
N CYS A 181 18.33 3.39 -12.52
CA CYS A 181 18.20 4.81 -12.83
C CYS A 181 18.66 5.71 -11.67
N SER A 182 18.33 5.33 -10.43
CA SER A 182 18.72 6.08 -9.24
C SER A 182 20.23 6.04 -8.97
N PHE A 183 20.88 4.88 -9.17
CA PHE A 183 22.33 4.72 -8.95
C PHE A 183 23.18 5.36 -10.05
N TYR A 184 22.75 5.27 -11.31
CA TYR A 184 23.49 5.75 -12.49
C TYR A 184 23.00 7.11 -13.02
N ASN A 185 22.27 7.86 -12.19
CA ASN A 185 21.84 9.24 -12.49
C ASN A 185 21.02 9.36 -13.81
N LEU A 186 20.17 8.37 -14.07
CA LEU A 186 19.25 8.33 -15.19
C LEU A 186 17.86 8.77 -14.73
N THR A 187 17.07 9.35 -15.64
CA THR A 187 15.67 9.72 -15.37
C THR A 187 14.79 8.50 -15.60
N ALA A 188 14.12 7.98 -14.57
CA ALA A 188 13.16 6.88 -14.73
C ALA A 188 11.79 7.43 -15.14
N ILE A 189 11.17 6.80 -16.14
CA ILE A 189 9.83 7.12 -16.61
C ILE A 189 9.00 5.85 -16.51
N ILE A 190 8.07 5.78 -15.57
CA ILE A 190 7.23 4.59 -15.37
C ILE A 190 5.98 4.75 -16.23
N LEU A 191 5.80 3.83 -17.19
CA LEU A 191 4.65 3.79 -18.07
C LEU A 191 3.62 2.77 -17.53
N PRO A 192 2.33 3.12 -17.44
CA PRO A 192 1.27 2.15 -17.19
C PRO A 192 1.35 1.03 -18.21
N PHE A 193 1.25 -0.22 -17.75
CA PHE A 193 1.26 -1.40 -18.61
C PHE A 193 -0.11 -1.61 -19.28
N ASP A 194 -0.17 -2.39 -20.37
CA ASP A 194 -1.41 -2.75 -21.08
C ASP A 194 -2.19 -1.51 -21.62
N GLN A 195 -1.46 -0.66 -22.36
CA GLN A 195 -1.98 0.56 -22.96
C GLN A 195 -2.05 0.45 -24.49
N SER A 196 -2.92 1.25 -25.10
CA SER A 196 -3.02 1.34 -26.57
C SER A 196 -1.72 1.87 -27.20
N GLU A 197 -1.44 1.50 -28.44
CA GLU A 197 -0.21 1.91 -29.13
C GLU A 197 -0.05 3.43 -29.20
N ASP A 198 -1.15 4.15 -29.47
CA ASP A 198 -1.17 5.61 -29.55
C ASP A 198 -0.86 6.26 -28.19
N ALA A 199 -1.38 5.69 -27.10
CA ALA A 199 -1.09 6.17 -25.75
C ALA A 199 0.39 5.97 -25.40
N VAL A 200 0.95 4.79 -25.69
CA VAL A 200 2.39 4.51 -25.46
C VAL A 200 3.26 5.49 -26.26
N LEU A 201 2.95 5.69 -27.54
CA LEU A 201 3.69 6.62 -28.39
C LEU A 201 3.59 8.08 -27.89
N SER A 202 2.40 8.51 -27.46
CA SER A 202 2.16 9.82 -26.86
C SER A 202 2.99 10.00 -25.59
N MET A 203 2.99 9.01 -24.69
CA MET A 203 3.76 9.03 -23.45
C MET A 203 5.28 9.09 -23.71
N LEU A 204 5.79 8.30 -24.65
CA LEU A 204 7.20 8.32 -25.06
C LEU A 204 7.62 9.68 -25.62
N ARG A 205 6.79 10.30 -26.47
CA ARG A 205 7.05 11.63 -27.02
C ARG A 205 7.05 12.73 -25.95
N ARG A 206 6.07 12.71 -25.05
CA ARG A 206 5.91 13.71 -23.97
C ARG A 206 7.03 13.62 -22.93
N SER A 207 7.44 12.40 -22.60
CA SER A 207 8.57 12.13 -21.71
C SER A 207 9.92 12.30 -22.39
N ALA A 208 9.95 12.25 -23.72
CA ALA A 208 11.15 12.25 -24.55
C ALA A 208 12.14 11.17 -24.07
N ALA A 209 11.63 9.95 -23.89
CA ALA A 209 12.42 8.78 -23.53
C ALA A 209 13.40 8.42 -24.66
N ASP A 210 14.62 8.01 -24.33
CA ASP A 210 15.64 7.58 -25.29
C ASP A 210 15.95 6.08 -25.18
N THR A 211 15.75 5.50 -24.00
CA THR A 211 15.86 4.07 -23.74
C THR A 211 14.52 3.52 -23.27
N VAL A 212 14.12 2.35 -23.77
CA VAL A 212 12.91 1.64 -23.30
C VAL A 212 13.30 0.26 -22.76
N VAL A 213 12.78 -0.11 -21.60
CA VAL A 213 12.87 -1.46 -21.02
C VAL A 213 11.47 -2.07 -21.02
N THR A 214 11.28 -3.20 -21.68
CA THR A 214 9.94 -3.77 -21.89
C THR A 214 9.94 -5.28 -22.20
N VAL A 215 8.77 -5.91 -22.10
CA VAL A 215 8.55 -7.33 -22.44
C VAL A 215 8.29 -7.48 -23.94
N PRO A 216 8.86 -8.50 -24.61
CA PRO A 216 8.51 -8.85 -25.99
C PRO A 216 7.00 -9.05 -26.19
N GLY A 217 6.48 -8.57 -27.32
CA GLY A 217 5.08 -8.75 -27.72
C GLY A 217 4.07 -7.76 -27.14
N ALA A 218 4.35 -7.13 -26.00
CA ALA A 218 3.47 -6.09 -25.42
C ALA A 218 3.78 -4.69 -25.96
N PHE A 219 5.01 -4.45 -26.39
CA PHE A 219 5.47 -3.15 -26.87
C PHE A 219 5.32 -3.02 -28.39
N PRO A 220 4.67 -1.96 -28.91
CA PRO A 220 4.47 -1.76 -30.35
C PRO A 220 5.75 -1.21 -31.01
N PHE A 221 6.79 -2.04 -31.08
CA PHE A 221 8.12 -1.68 -31.56
C PHE A 221 8.09 -1.05 -32.96
N ASP A 222 7.43 -1.70 -33.92
CA ASP A 222 7.38 -1.25 -35.32
C ASP A 222 6.74 0.14 -35.48
N SER A 223 5.66 0.40 -34.74
CA SER A 223 4.95 1.67 -34.73
C SER A 223 5.80 2.78 -34.10
N VAL A 224 6.51 2.46 -33.00
CA VAL A 224 7.35 3.41 -32.27
C VAL A 224 8.60 3.79 -33.06
N VAL A 225 9.33 2.84 -33.62
CA VAL A 225 10.57 3.12 -34.37
C VAL A 225 10.29 4.01 -35.58
N LYS A 226 9.18 3.79 -36.29
CA LYS A 226 8.77 4.62 -37.42
C LYS A 226 8.34 6.03 -37.01
N SER A 227 7.68 6.14 -35.85
CA SER A 227 6.99 7.35 -35.43
C SER A 227 7.78 8.20 -34.43
N TYR A 228 8.84 7.66 -33.85
CA TYR A 228 9.62 8.29 -32.79
C TYR A 228 11.12 7.97 -32.96
N PRO A 229 11.84 8.73 -33.81
CA PRO A 229 13.24 8.48 -34.13
C PRO A 229 14.23 8.84 -33.01
N ALA A 230 13.74 9.41 -31.90
CA ALA A 230 14.57 9.74 -30.74
C ALA A 230 14.84 8.52 -29.82
N LEU A 231 14.16 7.39 -30.06
CA LEU A 231 14.49 6.13 -29.41
C LEU A 231 15.87 5.64 -29.88
N ARG A 232 16.79 5.45 -28.95
CA ARG A 232 18.18 5.01 -29.20
C ARG A 232 18.40 3.57 -28.78
N GLN A 233 17.78 3.15 -27.68
CA GLN A 233 18.04 1.85 -27.08
C GLN A 233 16.74 1.17 -26.65
N LEU A 234 16.70 -0.14 -26.82
CA LEU A 234 15.63 -1.01 -26.36
C LEU A 234 16.23 -2.22 -25.64
N VAL A 235 15.72 -2.49 -24.43
CA VAL A 235 16.10 -3.66 -23.63
C VAL A 235 14.88 -4.56 -23.48
N TRP A 236 14.96 -5.76 -24.04
CA TRP A 236 13.92 -6.78 -23.95
C TRP A 236 14.08 -7.62 -22.69
N VAL A 237 13.04 -7.67 -21.86
CA VAL A 237 12.94 -8.58 -20.73
C VAL A 237 12.24 -9.86 -21.19
N VAL A 238 13.03 -10.90 -21.48
CA VAL A 238 12.52 -12.16 -22.05
C VAL A 238 12.22 -13.17 -20.95
N ASP A 239 11.07 -13.84 -21.03
CA ASP A 239 10.76 -14.95 -20.11
C ASP A 239 11.64 -16.18 -20.35
N GLU A 240 11.83 -17.01 -19.31
CA GLU A 240 12.71 -18.17 -19.41
C GLU A 240 12.34 -19.16 -20.52
N GLY A 241 11.04 -19.33 -20.79
CA GLY A 241 10.54 -20.21 -21.85
C GLY A 241 10.83 -19.73 -23.27
N SER A 242 11.13 -18.43 -23.45
CA SER A 242 11.38 -17.80 -24.75
C SER A 242 12.86 -17.47 -24.98
N LYS A 243 13.75 -17.90 -24.07
CA LYS A 243 15.21 -17.70 -24.15
C LYS A 243 15.84 -18.33 -25.42
N HIS A 244 15.18 -19.32 -26.01
CA HIS A 244 15.67 -20.02 -27.21
C HIS A 244 15.42 -19.27 -28.52
N MET A 245 14.63 -18.20 -28.50
CA MET A 245 14.41 -17.35 -29.67
C MET A 245 15.46 -16.23 -29.69
N ASP A 246 16.02 -15.94 -30.86
CA ASP A 246 16.95 -14.83 -31.04
C ASP A 246 16.16 -13.52 -31.16
N TRP A 247 16.09 -12.79 -30.05
CA TRP A 247 15.37 -11.51 -29.95
C TRP A 247 16.25 -10.31 -30.32
N ASN A 248 17.51 -10.54 -30.69
CA ASN A 248 18.47 -9.50 -31.03
C ASN A 248 18.39 -9.10 -32.51
N GLU A 249 17.80 -9.94 -33.38
CA GLU A 249 17.63 -9.62 -34.78
C GLU A 249 16.50 -8.59 -34.97
N VAL A 250 16.90 -7.34 -35.26
CA VAL A 250 15.98 -6.30 -35.75
C VAL A 250 15.31 -6.79 -37.04
N PRO A 251 13.98 -6.74 -37.18
CA PRO A 251 13.29 -7.21 -38.38
C PRO A 251 13.84 -6.60 -39.67
N LYS A 252 14.10 -7.46 -40.68
CA LYS A 252 14.70 -7.05 -41.97
C LYS A 252 13.89 -5.92 -42.61
N GLY A 253 14.47 -4.72 -42.68
CA GLY A 253 13.85 -3.51 -43.26
C GLY A 253 13.74 -2.31 -42.31
N MET A 254 13.95 -2.50 -41.00
CA MET A 254 14.14 -1.42 -40.03
C MET A 254 15.64 -1.14 -39.87
N GLY A 255 16.08 0.04 -40.28
CA GLY A 255 17.48 0.45 -40.19
C GLY A 255 18.02 0.35 -38.76
N GLY A 256 19.30 -0.01 -38.62
CA GLY A 256 19.98 -0.21 -37.34
C GLY A 256 20.22 1.07 -36.52
N SER A 257 19.23 1.95 -36.40
CA SER A 257 19.32 3.18 -35.60
C SER A 257 19.02 2.97 -34.12
N VAL A 258 18.36 1.87 -33.75
CA VAL A 258 18.03 1.51 -32.36
C VAL A 258 18.87 0.31 -31.94
N ASN A 259 19.63 0.46 -30.86
CA ASN A 259 20.36 -0.66 -30.25
C ASN A 259 19.38 -1.54 -29.46
N VAL A 260 19.24 -2.80 -29.88
CA VAL A 260 18.37 -3.78 -29.25
C VAL A 260 19.23 -4.78 -28.50
N SER A 261 18.92 -4.98 -27.22
CA SER A 261 19.62 -5.94 -26.35
C SER A 261 18.63 -6.70 -25.48
N THR A 262 18.97 -7.91 -25.06
CA THR A 262 18.15 -8.66 -24.10
C THR A 262 18.69 -8.50 -22.68
N TRP A 263 17.78 -8.43 -21.70
CA TRP A 263 18.12 -8.32 -20.27
C TRP A 263 19.05 -9.44 -19.83
N GLN A 264 18.77 -10.67 -20.28
CA GLN A 264 19.54 -11.85 -19.91
C GLN A 264 20.95 -11.77 -20.47
N GLU A 265 21.13 -11.39 -21.73
CA GLU A 265 22.45 -11.29 -22.34
C GLU A 265 23.35 -10.29 -21.60
N ILE A 266 22.84 -9.08 -21.32
CA ILE A 266 23.59 -8.06 -20.55
C ILE A 266 24.07 -8.62 -19.20
N VAL A 267 23.23 -9.43 -18.55
CA VAL A 267 23.55 -10.03 -17.25
C VAL A 267 24.46 -11.25 -17.37
N HIS A 268 24.37 -12.06 -18.45
CA HIS A 268 25.15 -13.30 -18.62
C HIS A 268 26.52 -13.08 -19.26
N GLU A 269 26.70 -12.04 -20.08
CA GLU A 269 27.97 -11.70 -20.71
C GLU A 269 29.06 -11.31 -19.69
N GLN A 270 28.64 -10.87 -18.50
CA GLN A 270 29.55 -10.41 -17.45
C GLN A 270 29.89 -11.53 -16.45
N PRO A 271 31.14 -11.60 -15.94
CA PRO A 271 31.56 -12.61 -14.95
C PRO A 271 30.62 -12.66 -13.74
N GLN A 272 30.39 -13.84 -13.15
CA GLN A 272 29.42 -14.01 -12.05
C GLN A 272 29.66 -13.13 -10.81
N ASP A 273 30.88 -12.65 -10.58
CA ASP A 273 31.22 -11.77 -9.46
C ASP A 273 31.12 -10.27 -9.79
N ALA A 274 30.97 -9.93 -11.07
CA ALA A 274 30.80 -8.55 -11.49
C ALA A 274 29.48 -7.96 -10.96
N GLY A 275 29.53 -6.70 -10.53
CA GLY A 275 28.35 -5.91 -10.16
C GLY A 275 27.67 -6.29 -8.84
N LYS A 276 28.22 -7.19 -8.02
CA LYS A 276 27.62 -7.55 -6.72
C LYS A 276 27.76 -6.45 -5.66
N GLU A 277 28.74 -5.57 -5.80
CA GLU A 277 28.99 -4.48 -4.85
C GLU A 277 28.12 -3.26 -5.14
N LEU A 278 27.60 -2.62 -4.09
CA LEU A 278 26.83 -1.40 -4.24
C LEU A 278 27.76 -0.21 -4.57
N PRO A 279 27.36 0.69 -5.49
CA PRO A 279 28.13 1.90 -5.76
C PRO A 279 28.42 2.68 -4.46
N PRO A 280 29.63 3.25 -4.27
CA PRO A 280 30.00 3.94 -3.04
C PRO A 280 29.18 5.22 -2.86
N LEU A 281 28.96 5.64 -1.61
CA LEU A 281 28.21 6.87 -1.28
C LEU A 281 28.97 8.15 -1.69
N GLU A 282 30.30 8.10 -1.70
CA GLU A 282 31.15 9.24 -2.02
C GLU A 282 31.09 9.59 -3.52
N GLY A 283 30.97 10.89 -3.84
CA GLY A 283 30.94 11.37 -5.23
C GLY A 283 29.59 11.20 -5.95
N GLN A 284 28.55 10.74 -5.26
CA GLN A 284 27.22 10.58 -5.86
C GLN A 284 26.59 11.93 -6.22
N LYS A 285 26.10 12.03 -7.45
CA LYS A 285 25.28 13.15 -7.92
C LYS A 285 23.89 13.11 -7.26
N GLU A 286 23.23 14.26 -7.24
CA GLU A 286 21.83 14.35 -6.84
C GLU A 286 20.97 13.45 -7.75
N PRO A 287 20.06 12.65 -7.17
CA PRO A 287 19.22 11.75 -7.94
C PRO A 287 18.32 12.53 -8.90
N ARG A 288 18.11 11.99 -10.10
CA ARG A 288 17.19 12.56 -11.08
C ARG A 288 15.72 12.36 -10.68
N ASP A 289 14.87 13.14 -11.30
CA ASP A 289 13.42 13.03 -11.16
C ASP A 289 12.90 11.71 -11.74
N ILE A 290 11.78 11.27 -11.20
CA ILE A 290 11.01 10.12 -11.66
C ILE A 290 9.72 10.63 -12.26
N THR A 291 9.49 10.29 -13.51
CA THR A 291 8.26 10.65 -14.22
C THR A 291 7.29 9.49 -14.14
N VAL A 292 6.02 9.80 -13.84
CA VAL A 292 4.92 8.83 -13.92
C VAL A 292 3.78 9.42 -14.76
N PHE A 293 2.95 8.54 -15.32
CA PHE A 293 1.73 8.93 -16.02
C PHE A 293 0.51 8.51 -15.20
N TRP A 294 -0.30 9.50 -14.82
CA TRP A 294 -1.54 9.27 -14.10
C TRP A 294 -2.67 9.04 -15.10
N GLU A 295 -3.14 7.80 -15.15
CA GLU A 295 -4.34 7.45 -15.91
C GLU A 295 -5.56 8.11 -15.28
N SER A 296 -6.27 8.91 -16.08
CA SER A 296 -7.56 9.47 -15.69
C SER A 296 -8.69 8.56 -16.19
N LYS A 297 -9.92 9.08 -16.29
CA LYS A 297 -11.04 8.37 -16.92
C LYS A 297 -10.69 7.96 -18.36
N PRO A 298 -11.24 6.83 -18.86
CA PRO A 298 -11.04 6.41 -20.25
C PRO A 298 -11.37 7.55 -21.23
N GLY A 299 -10.46 7.80 -22.17
CA GLY A 299 -10.60 8.87 -23.17
C GLY A 299 -10.07 10.25 -22.75
N VAL A 300 -9.65 10.42 -21.49
CA VAL A 300 -8.92 11.61 -21.03
C VAL A 300 -7.42 11.34 -21.12
N MET A 301 -6.68 12.27 -21.71
CA MET A 301 -5.22 12.17 -21.80
C MET A 301 -4.59 12.11 -20.40
N GLU A 302 -3.60 11.24 -20.24
CA GLU A 302 -2.93 10.98 -18.97
C GLU A 302 -2.15 12.21 -18.50
N GLU A 303 -2.16 12.49 -17.20
CA GLU A 303 -1.37 13.57 -16.63
C GLU A 303 0.07 13.11 -16.41
N MET A 304 1.05 13.82 -16.99
CA MET A 304 2.46 13.52 -16.79
C MET A 304 2.95 14.29 -15.57
N VAL A 305 3.42 13.57 -14.55
CA VAL A 305 3.90 14.14 -13.30
C VAL A 305 5.35 13.77 -13.09
N ARG A 306 6.15 14.76 -12.66
CA ARG A 306 7.56 14.56 -12.29
C ARG A 306 7.70 14.66 -10.79
N PHE A 307 8.19 13.60 -10.17
CA PHE A 307 8.50 13.52 -8.76
C PHE A 307 10.00 13.58 -8.55
N THR A 308 10.44 14.41 -7.62
CA THR A 308 11.81 14.36 -7.12
C THR A 308 11.99 13.13 -6.23
N ALA A 309 13.24 12.68 -6.02
CA ALA A 309 13.51 11.62 -5.05
C ALA A 309 13.00 11.96 -3.64
N ALA A 310 13.08 13.25 -3.24
CA ALA A 310 12.56 13.72 -1.97
C ALA A 310 11.04 13.53 -1.83
N ASN A 311 10.27 13.70 -2.91
CA ASN A 311 8.82 13.47 -2.87
C ASN A 311 8.48 12.01 -2.55
N LEU A 312 9.17 11.06 -3.20
CA LEU A 312 8.96 9.63 -2.97
C LEU A 312 9.42 9.20 -1.57
N VAL A 313 10.59 9.66 -1.14
CA VAL A 313 11.16 9.32 0.18
C VAL A 313 10.29 9.86 1.31
N SER A 314 9.77 11.08 1.18
CA SER A 314 8.77 11.64 2.10
C SER A 314 7.50 10.79 2.15
N ALA A 315 7.01 10.31 1.00
CA ALA A 315 5.83 9.44 0.92
C ALA A 315 6.07 8.07 1.58
N ILE A 316 7.23 7.46 1.37
CA ILE A 316 7.63 6.19 2.02
C ILE A 316 7.66 6.39 3.54
N ALA A 317 8.32 7.45 4.01
CA ALA A 317 8.39 7.76 5.43
C ALA A 317 6.98 7.94 6.03
N ALA A 318 6.10 8.66 5.34
CA ALA A 318 4.73 8.85 5.78
C ALA A 318 3.97 7.54 5.94
N GLN A 319 4.09 6.61 4.99
CA GLN A 319 3.45 5.29 5.08
C GLN A 319 3.97 4.46 6.26
N LEU A 320 5.28 4.50 6.54
CA LEU A 320 5.86 3.82 7.70
C LEU A 320 5.36 4.39 9.04
N PHE A 321 5.13 5.71 9.11
CA PHE A 321 4.63 6.37 10.31
C PHE A 321 3.12 6.26 10.50
N ALA A 322 2.36 6.12 9.42
CA ALA A 322 0.91 6.11 9.47
C ALA A 322 0.32 4.84 10.10
N VAL A 323 1.11 3.76 10.16
CA VAL A 323 0.71 2.51 10.83
C VAL A 323 1.29 2.46 12.25
N PRO A 324 0.48 2.06 13.26
CA PRO A 324 0.96 1.86 14.63
C PRO A 324 2.17 0.92 14.68
N THR A 325 3.12 1.19 15.57
CA THR A 325 4.41 0.49 15.63
C THR A 325 4.28 -1.03 15.67
N ALA A 326 3.29 -1.56 16.39
CA ALA A 326 3.05 -3.01 16.51
C ALA A 326 2.56 -3.67 15.21
N GLN A 327 2.05 -2.88 14.25
CA GLN A 327 1.47 -3.35 12.99
C GLN A 327 2.29 -2.93 11.77
N ARG A 328 3.43 -2.25 11.96
CA ARG A 328 4.33 -1.87 10.86
C ARG A 328 4.83 -3.09 10.11
N MET A 329 5.24 -2.87 8.86
CA MET A 329 5.93 -3.87 8.06
C MET A 329 7.22 -4.29 8.79
N ASN A 330 7.52 -5.57 8.78
CA ASN A 330 8.70 -6.13 9.42
C ASN A 330 9.26 -7.30 8.59
N PRO A 331 10.46 -7.82 8.92
CA PRO A 331 11.09 -8.87 8.11
C PRO A 331 10.34 -10.20 8.02
N SER A 332 9.38 -10.45 8.90
CA SER A 332 8.54 -11.67 8.84
C SER A 332 7.37 -11.55 7.85
N ASP A 333 7.12 -10.35 7.33
CA ASP A 333 6.05 -10.10 6.39
C ASP A 333 6.41 -10.49 4.96
N LEU A 334 5.36 -10.87 4.23
CA LEU A 334 5.38 -11.03 2.78
C LEU A 334 4.38 -10.05 2.16
N PHE A 335 4.91 -9.04 1.48
CA PHE A 335 4.16 -8.02 0.77
C PHE A 335 3.92 -8.43 -0.68
N LEU A 336 2.68 -8.27 -1.15
CA LEU A 336 2.28 -8.54 -2.53
C LEU A 336 1.60 -7.29 -3.12
N PRO A 337 2.22 -6.60 -4.09
CA PRO A 337 1.55 -5.57 -4.89
C PRO A 337 0.65 -6.26 -5.93
N ALA A 338 -0.63 -6.40 -5.59
CA ALA A 338 -1.65 -6.94 -6.49
C ALA A 338 -2.20 -5.89 -7.47
N ASP A 339 -2.00 -4.60 -7.19
CA ASP A 339 -2.22 -3.48 -8.10
C ASP A 339 -0.93 -3.08 -8.84
N SER A 340 -1.05 -2.31 -9.93
CA SER A 340 0.10 -1.93 -10.77
C SER A 340 1.13 -1.06 -10.04
N LEU A 341 2.42 -1.34 -10.25
CA LEU A 341 3.54 -0.51 -9.78
C LEU A 341 3.65 0.82 -10.54
N ALA A 342 2.91 1.02 -11.63
CA ALA A 342 2.76 2.34 -12.24
C ALA A 342 1.96 3.31 -11.36
N ASN A 343 1.09 2.78 -10.48
CA ASN A 343 0.40 3.57 -9.47
C ASN A 343 1.35 3.93 -8.34
N THR A 344 1.52 5.23 -8.09
CA THR A 344 2.56 5.74 -7.18
C THR A 344 2.34 5.27 -5.73
N HIS A 345 1.10 5.12 -5.29
CA HIS A 345 0.78 4.57 -3.98
C HIS A 345 1.28 3.12 -3.80
N THR A 346 1.01 2.25 -4.78
CA THR A 346 1.45 0.84 -4.75
C THR A 346 2.97 0.75 -4.85
N LEU A 347 3.59 1.60 -5.67
CA LEU A 347 5.04 1.73 -5.75
C LEU A 347 5.64 2.14 -4.39
N VAL A 348 5.12 3.19 -3.75
CA VAL A 348 5.60 3.67 -2.44
C VAL A 348 5.44 2.61 -1.35
N LEU A 349 4.33 1.86 -1.33
CA LEU A 349 4.15 0.75 -0.40
C LEU A 349 5.15 -0.38 -0.64
N THR A 350 5.47 -0.66 -1.90
CA THR A 350 6.50 -1.66 -2.26
C THR A 350 7.88 -1.21 -1.79
N LEU A 351 8.22 0.06 -1.98
CA LEU A 351 9.48 0.64 -1.48
C LEU A 351 9.52 0.68 0.06
N ALA A 352 8.39 0.93 0.73
CA ALA A 352 8.27 0.86 2.19
C ALA A 352 8.47 -0.57 2.72
N ALA A 353 7.97 -1.58 1.99
CA ALA A 353 8.18 -2.99 2.32
C ALA A 353 9.67 -3.36 2.21
N LEU A 354 10.34 -2.95 1.12
CA LEU A 354 11.78 -3.16 0.94
C LEU A 354 12.60 -2.44 2.03
N TYR A 355 12.27 -1.19 2.35
CA TYR A 355 12.93 -0.44 3.42
C TYR A 355 12.77 -1.09 4.80
N SER A 356 11.61 -1.72 5.05
CA SER A 356 11.33 -2.44 6.29
C SER A 356 11.90 -3.87 6.31
N ASN A 357 12.71 -4.23 5.31
CA ASN A 357 13.28 -5.56 5.09
C ASN A 357 12.22 -6.68 5.02
N ALA A 358 10.98 -6.36 4.66
CA ALA A 358 9.94 -7.35 4.40
C ALA A 358 10.22 -8.07 3.08
N SER A 359 9.72 -9.30 2.94
CA SER A 359 9.80 -10.02 1.67
C SER A 359 8.77 -9.49 0.68
N VAL A 360 9.09 -9.44 -0.60
CA VAL A 360 8.19 -8.94 -1.65
C VAL A 360 7.98 -10.02 -2.70
N ALA A 361 6.74 -10.31 -3.06
CA ALA A 361 6.40 -11.21 -4.15
C ALA A 361 5.80 -10.43 -5.32
N PHE A 362 6.39 -10.53 -6.50
CA PHE A 362 5.85 -9.95 -7.73
C PHE A 362 5.04 -10.98 -8.51
N ASN A 363 3.93 -10.54 -9.08
CA ASN A 363 3.07 -11.33 -9.95
C ASN A 363 2.80 -10.53 -11.22
N SER A 364 3.07 -11.12 -12.38
CA SER A 364 2.87 -10.51 -13.70
C SER A 364 1.39 -10.25 -14.03
N VAL A 365 0.45 -10.87 -13.31
CA VAL A 365 -1.01 -10.70 -13.47
C VAL A 365 -1.53 -9.38 -12.84
N ALA A 366 -0.68 -8.61 -12.16
CA ALA A 366 -1.09 -7.42 -11.42
C ALA A 366 -1.54 -6.20 -12.28
N GLY A 367 -1.57 -6.33 -13.61
CA GLY A 367 -2.26 -5.39 -14.50
C GLY A 367 -3.76 -5.66 -14.52
N LYS A 368 -4.57 -4.80 -13.89
CA LYS A 368 -6.04 -4.95 -13.79
C LYS A 368 -6.45 -6.33 -13.26
N ALA A 369 -5.74 -6.85 -12.25
CA ALA A 369 -6.05 -8.13 -11.64
C ALA A 369 -7.53 -8.18 -11.22
N ALA A 370 -8.33 -8.91 -12.00
CA ALA A 370 -9.76 -8.97 -11.81
C ALA A 370 -10.13 -9.78 -10.55
N ASP A 371 -9.19 -10.45 -9.89
CA ASP A 371 -9.48 -11.29 -8.71
C ASP A 371 -8.27 -11.39 -7.77
N LEU A 372 -8.51 -11.12 -6.48
CA LEU A 372 -7.54 -11.25 -5.40
C LEU A 372 -7.08 -12.70 -5.19
N GLY A 373 -7.98 -13.66 -5.39
CA GLY A 373 -7.66 -15.08 -5.26
C GLY A 373 -6.64 -15.53 -6.30
N VAL A 374 -6.74 -15.02 -7.54
CA VAL A 374 -5.77 -15.28 -8.62
C VAL A 374 -4.44 -14.60 -8.34
N ALA A 375 -4.46 -13.33 -7.92
CA ALA A 375 -3.26 -12.57 -7.64
C ALA A 375 -2.38 -13.21 -6.55
N THR A 376 -3.00 -13.94 -5.62
CA THR A 376 -2.35 -14.53 -4.45
C THR A 376 -2.01 -16.02 -4.62
N ARG A 377 -2.29 -16.64 -5.77
CA ARG A 377 -1.94 -18.05 -6.02
C ARG A 377 -0.43 -18.27 -5.87
N GLY A 378 -0.04 -19.40 -5.28
CA GLY A 378 1.38 -19.78 -5.09
C GLY A 378 2.06 -19.16 -3.86
N VAL A 379 1.54 -18.07 -3.29
CA VAL A 379 2.15 -17.39 -2.13
C VAL A 379 1.17 -17.20 -0.97
N ALA A 380 1.67 -17.00 0.25
CA ALA A 380 0.87 -16.67 1.43
C ALA A 380 1.25 -15.28 1.94
N PRO A 381 0.73 -14.20 1.31
CA PRO A 381 1.05 -12.83 1.70
C PRO A 381 0.45 -12.48 3.06
N THR A 382 1.19 -11.70 3.84
CA THR A 382 0.68 -11.09 5.09
C THR A 382 0.12 -9.70 4.84
N ILE A 383 0.60 -9.03 3.78
CA ILE A 383 0.20 -7.69 3.39
C ILE A 383 -0.05 -7.65 1.89
N ILE A 384 -1.17 -7.06 1.47
CA ILE A 384 -1.50 -6.87 0.05
C ILE A 384 -1.81 -5.40 -0.20
N ALA A 385 -1.36 -4.87 -1.34
CA ALA A 385 -1.87 -3.63 -1.92
C ALA A 385 -2.72 -3.97 -3.15
N ALA A 386 -4.00 -3.62 -3.13
CA ALA A 386 -4.98 -4.02 -4.16
C ALA A 386 -5.84 -2.83 -4.63
N ALA A 387 -6.35 -2.95 -5.85
CA ALA A 387 -7.26 -1.95 -6.41
C ALA A 387 -8.68 -2.07 -5.79
N PRO A 388 -9.43 -0.95 -5.66
CA PRO A 388 -10.81 -0.98 -5.17
C PRO A 388 -11.73 -1.93 -5.95
N ALA A 389 -11.58 -1.99 -7.28
CA ALA A 389 -12.38 -2.83 -8.17
C ALA A 389 -12.22 -4.33 -7.86
N THR A 390 -10.99 -4.78 -7.59
CA THR A 390 -10.67 -6.17 -7.24
C THR A 390 -11.41 -6.58 -5.97
N LEU A 391 -11.48 -5.68 -4.98
CA LEU A 391 -12.13 -5.96 -3.71
C LEU A 391 -13.65 -5.87 -3.74
N LEU A 392 -14.22 -5.00 -4.57
CA LEU A 392 -15.66 -5.03 -4.82
C LEU A 392 -16.10 -6.36 -5.41
N LYS A 393 -15.31 -6.91 -6.34
CA LYS A 393 -15.60 -8.22 -6.89
C LYS A 393 -15.53 -9.30 -5.81
N THR A 394 -14.44 -9.34 -5.02
CA THR A 394 -14.31 -10.27 -3.89
C THR A 394 -15.46 -10.13 -2.88
N HIS A 395 -15.89 -8.90 -2.58
CA HIS A 395 -17.05 -8.64 -1.72
C HIS A 395 -18.33 -9.22 -2.32
N SER A 396 -18.58 -9.00 -3.61
CA SER A 396 -19.78 -9.49 -4.29
C SER A 396 -19.85 -11.02 -4.33
N GLU A 397 -18.74 -11.69 -4.65
CA GLU A 397 -18.64 -13.15 -4.72
C GLU A 397 -18.81 -13.78 -3.34
N THR A 398 -18.18 -13.21 -2.32
CA THR A 398 -18.28 -13.69 -0.94
C THR A 398 -19.66 -13.41 -0.33
N SER A 399 -20.26 -12.26 -0.64
CA SER A 399 -21.59 -11.92 -0.14
C SER A 399 -22.67 -12.84 -0.74
N GLN A 400 -22.52 -13.24 -2.00
CA GLN A 400 -23.42 -14.21 -2.64
C GLN A 400 -23.30 -15.61 -2.03
N SER A 401 -22.11 -16.01 -1.58
CA SER A 401 -21.90 -17.30 -0.90
C SER A 401 -22.55 -17.33 0.50
N LEU A 402 -22.83 -16.16 1.10
CA LEU A 402 -23.51 -16.00 2.40
C LEU A 402 -25.04 -16.20 2.31
N SER A 403 -25.46 -17.32 1.74
CA SER A 403 -26.88 -17.64 1.52
C SER A 403 -27.60 -18.19 2.76
N SER A 404 -26.88 -18.87 3.67
CA SER A 404 -27.48 -19.54 4.82
C SER A 404 -27.83 -18.59 5.98
N VAL A 405 -28.90 -18.90 6.73
CA VAL A 405 -29.33 -18.11 7.90
C VAL A 405 -28.27 -18.14 9.00
N ILE A 406 -27.63 -19.30 9.22
CA ILE A 406 -26.59 -19.48 10.22
C ILE A 406 -25.38 -18.62 9.87
N SER A 407 -24.92 -18.67 8.62
CA SER A 407 -23.76 -17.89 8.18
C SER A 407 -24.00 -16.39 8.26
N ARG A 408 -25.21 -15.92 7.94
CA ARG A 408 -25.61 -14.50 8.12
C ARG A 408 -25.62 -14.07 9.58
N ASN A 409 -26.10 -14.91 10.48
CA ASN A 409 -26.09 -14.61 11.92
C ASN A 409 -24.66 -14.54 12.46
N ILE A 410 -23.79 -15.49 12.08
CA ILE A 410 -22.37 -15.47 12.44
C ILE A 410 -21.70 -14.20 11.89
N HIS A 411 -21.93 -13.87 10.62
CA HIS A 411 -21.42 -12.64 10.01
C HIS A 411 -21.88 -11.40 10.78
N LYS A 412 -23.18 -11.31 11.11
CA LYS A 412 -23.72 -10.20 11.90
C LYS A 412 -23.05 -10.06 13.26
N ILE A 413 -22.73 -11.16 13.94
CA ILE A 413 -21.99 -11.15 15.21
C ILE A 413 -20.56 -10.61 15.00
N GLN A 414 -19.89 -11.05 13.93
CA GLN A 414 -18.54 -10.57 13.59
C GLN A 414 -18.53 -9.08 13.22
N THR A 415 -19.48 -8.63 12.39
CA THR A 415 -19.64 -7.21 12.07
C THR A 415 -19.96 -6.38 13.31
N SER A 416 -20.79 -6.89 14.22
CA SER A 416 -21.11 -6.21 15.48
C SER A 416 -19.88 -6.04 16.37
N SER A 417 -18.98 -7.03 16.42
CA SER A 417 -17.71 -6.95 17.15
C SER A 417 -16.81 -5.85 16.59
N LEU A 418 -16.77 -5.67 15.27
CA LEU A 418 -16.07 -4.54 14.64
C LEU A 418 -16.71 -3.19 14.99
N THR A 419 -18.00 -3.03 14.73
CA THR A 419 -18.65 -1.70 14.78
C THR A 419 -18.99 -1.24 16.19
N GLN A 420 -19.32 -2.16 17.10
CA GLN A 420 -19.74 -1.84 18.47
C GLN A 420 -18.62 -2.00 19.48
N SER A 421 -17.86 -3.10 19.40
CA SER A 421 -16.75 -3.35 20.33
C SER A 421 -15.44 -2.73 19.87
N GLY A 422 -15.33 -2.31 18.61
CA GLY A 422 -14.10 -1.69 18.09
C GLY A 422 -12.92 -2.66 18.04
N ALA A 423 -13.18 -3.96 17.92
CA ALA A 423 -12.16 -5.01 17.99
C ALA A 423 -12.29 -5.97 16.79
N MET A 424 -11.15 -6.45 16.29
CA MET A 424 -11.15 -7.43 15.22
C MET A 424 -11.67 -8.79 15.72
N PRO A 425 -12.65 -9.43 15.05
CA PRO A 425 -13.21 -10.70 15.50
C PRO A 425 -12.15 -11.80 15.61
N ALA A 426 -11.98 -12.34 16.82
CA ALA A 426 -11.06 -13.45 17.07
C ALA A 426 -11.64 -14.78 16.56
N ALA A 427 -10.76 -15.67 16.11
CA ALA A 427 -11.14 -17.01 15.67
C ALA A 427 -11.77 -17.81 16.83
N SER A 428 -13.05 -18.14 16.69
CA SER A 428 -13.84 -18.91 17.63
C SER A 428 -14.40 -20.17 16.97
N PHE A 429 -14.87 -21.14 17.75
CA PHE A 429 -15.52 -22.35 17.19
C PHE A 429 -16.67 -22.01 16.23
N LEU A 430 -17.47 -20.99 16.55
CA LEU A 430 -18.56 -20.52 15.69
C LEU A 430 -18.07 -19.87 14.40
N THR A 431 -17.02 -19.06 14.44
CA THR A 431 -16.50 -18.38 13.24
C THR A 431 -15.84 -19.35 12.27
N LYS A 432 -15.26 -20.45 12.79
CA LYS A 432 -14.65 -21.51 11.97
C LYS A 432 -15.66 -22.22 11.07
N LEU A 433 -16.94 -22.25 11.44
CA LEU A 433 -18.00 -22.81 10.60
C LEU A 433 -18.15 -22.05 9.27
N ASN A 434 -17.83 -20.75 9.26
CA ASN A 434 -17.86 -19.90 8.06
C ASN A 434 -16.50 -19.83 7.34
N ASP A 435 -15.45 -20.53 7.79
CA ASP A 435 -14.12 -20.42 7.15
C ASP A 435 -14.14 -20.88 5.69
N HIS A 436 -15.02 -21.81 5.33
CA HIS A 436 -15.21 -22.27 3.95
C HIS A 436 -15.82 -21.21 3.01
N LEU A 437 -16.45 -20.17 3.56
CA LEU A 437 -17.06 -19.07 2.80
C LEU A 437 -16.07 -17.93 2.55
N LYS A 438 -14.95 -17.91 3.27
CA LYS A 438 -13.95 -16.85 3.13
C LYS A 438 -13.27 -16.93 1.77
N PRO A 439 -12.90 -15.79 1.17
CA PRO A 439 -12.16 -15.78 -0.09
C PRO A 439 -10.84 -16.54 0.06
N ALA A 440 -10.51 -17.34 -0.96
CA ALA A 440 -9.26 -18.09 -1.01
C ALA A 440 -8.09 -17.14 -1.29
N ILE A 441 -7.53 -16.55 -0.22
CA ILE A 441 -6.39 -15.63 -0.30
C ILE A 441 -5.13 -16.40 0.10
N GLY A 442 -4.27 -16.59 -0.90
CA GLY A 442 -2.98 -17.25 -0.73
C GLY A 442 -3.06 -18.76 -0.48
N THR A 443 -1.89 -19.37 -0.32
CA THR A 443 -1.76 -20.83 -0.07
C THR A 443 -2.10 -21.23 1.36
N LYS A 444 -2.05 -20.28 2.30
CA LYS A 444 -2.38 -20.48 3.72
C LYS A 444 -3.44 -19.47 4.15
N PRO A 445 -4.73 -19.87 4.22
CA PRO A 445 -5.81 -19.01 4.68
C PRO A 445 -5.53 -18.41 6.07
N GLY A 446 -5.93 -17.16 6.27
CA GLY A 446 -5.85 -16.48 7.57
C GLY A 446 -4.48 -15.88 7.93
N LYS A 447 -3.49 -15.92 7.03
CA LYS A 447 -2.19 -15.27 7.25
C LYS A 447 -2.20 -13.76 6.91
N LEU A 448 -3.16 -13.32 6.10
CA LEU A 448 -3.32 -11.92 5.72
C LEU A 448 -3.71 -11.08 6.94
N ARG A 449 -2.93 -10.04 7.25
CA ARG A 449 -3.17 -9.14 8.38
C ARG A 449 -3.50 -7.71 7.97
N LEU A 450 -2.97 -7.24 6.84
CA LEU A 450 -3.17 -5.87 6.34
C LEU A 450 -3.50 -5.86 4.85
N LEU A 451 -4.44 -4.99 4.48
CA LEU A 451 -4.82 -4.72 3.10
C LEU A 451 -4.83 -3.22 2.86
N TYR A 452 -4.02 -2.77 1.90
CA TYR A 452 -3.98 -1.38 1.45
C TYR A 452 -4.80 -1.23 0.19
N ILE A 453 -5.65 -0.20 0.18
CA ILE A 453 -6.53 0.13 -0.93
C ILE A 453 -6.45 1.62 -1.17
N ALA A 454 -6.35 2.03 -2.42
CA ALA A 454 -6.31 3.43 -2.80
C ALA A 454 -7.44 3.80 -3.77
N GLU A 455 -8.22 4.79 -3.39
CA GLU A 455 -9.05 5.57 -4.30
C GLU A 455 -8.18 6.55 -5.08
N ARG A 456 -8.38 6.62 -6.40
CA ARG A 456 -7.61 7.49 -7.29
C ARG A 456 -8.47 8.69 -7.67
N ALA A 457 -8.15 9.85 -7.10
CA ALA A 457 -8.86 11.10 -7.37
C ALA A 457 -8.92 11.38 -8.87
N GLY A 458 -10.13 11.60 -9.39
CA GLY A 458 -10.37 11.90 -10.81
C GLY A 458 -10.18 10.73 -11.79
N ALA A 459 -9.69 9.56 -11.36
CA ALA A 459 -9.42 8.42 -12.25
C ALA A 459 -10.65 7.53 -12.52
N GLY A 460 -11.77 7.75 -11.81
CA GLY A 460 -12.98 6.95 -11.98
C GLY A 460 -12.89 5.55 -11.37
N THR A 461 -12.05 5.38 -10.35
CA THR A 461 -12.07 4.18 -9.51
C THR A 461 -13.43 4.02 -8.84
N PRO A 462 -13.92 2.79 -8.63
CA PRO A 462 -15.20 2.59 -7.97
C PRO A 462 -15.06 2.83 -6.46
N PRO A 463 -15.86 3.73 -5.86
CA PRO A 463 -15.75 4.06 -4.45
C PRO A 463 -16.17 2.88 -3.57
N LEU A 464 -15.50 2.72 -2.42
CA LEU A 464 -15.84 1.73 -1.42
C LEU A 464 -16.60 2.40 -0.27
N SER A 465 -17.79 1.91 0.06
CA SER A 465 -18.52 2.36 1.24
C SER A 465 -17.92 1.77 2.52
N SER A 466 -18.12 2.43 3.66
CA SER A 466 -17.63 1.91 4.94
C SER A 466 -18.27 0.56 5.34
N ALA A 467 -19.49 0.28 4.87
CA ALA A 467 -20.14 -1.02 5.05
C ALA A 467 -19.39 -2.12 4.30
N VAL A 468 -19.06 -1.89 3.02
CA VAL A 468 -18.27 -2.82 2.21
C VAL A 468 -16.89 -3.06 2.82
N LEU A 469 -16.23 -1.99 3.32
CA LEU A 469 -14.95 -2.12 4.01
C LEU A 469 -15.07 -2.94 5.31
N SER A 470 -16.17 -2.82 6.06
CA SER A 470 -16.43 -3.62 7.26
C SER A 470 -16.62 -5.10 6.93
N ASP A 471 -17.44 -5.40 5.92
CA ASP A 471 -17.65 -6.77 5.45
C ASP A 471 -16.35 -7.41 4.95
N LEU A 472 -15.56 -6.67 4.15
CA LEU A 472 -14.28 -7.14 3.67
C LEU A 472 -13.28 -7.43 4.81
N ARG A 473 -13.29 -6.66 5.90
CA ARG A 473 -12.48 -6.97 7.10
C ARG A 473 -12.89 -8.33 7.68
N VAL A 474 -14.19 -8.61 7.78
CA VAL A 474 -14.69 -9.91 8.27
C VAL A 474 -14.35 -11.05 7.31
N PHE A 475 -14.57 -10.88 6.01
CA PHE A 475 -14.33 -11.90 4.98
C PHE A 475 -12.85 -12.26 4.88
N THR A 476 -11.98 -11.26 4.80
CA THR A 476 -10.54 -11.48 4.65
C THR A 476 -9.86 -11.84 5.98
N GLY A 477 -10.45 -11.45 7.11
CA GLY A 477 -9.81 -11.55 8.42
C GLY A 477 -8.68 -10.53 8.63
N ALA A 478 -8.51 -9.59 7.70
CA ALA A 478 -7.43 -8.60 7.69
C ALA A 478 -7.97 -7.20 7.98
N ARG A 479 -7.11 -6.34 8.54
CA ARG A 479 -7.43 -4.92 8.69
C ARG A 479 -7.21 -4.19 7.37
N ILE A 480 -8.07 -3.25 7.07
CA ILE A 480 -8.11 -2.54 5.79
C ILE A 480 -7.81 -1.07 6.01
N ILE A 481 -6.83 -0.56 5.26
CA ILE A 481 -6.49 0.86 5.13
C ILE A 481 -7.01 1.33 3.77
N TYR A 482 -7.92 2.31 3.79
CA TYR A 482 -8.44 2.96 2.59
C TYR A 482 -7.84 4.37 2.47
N ALA A 483 -7.17 4.63 1.35
CA ALA A 483 -6.42 5.85 1.11
C ALA A 483 -6.98 6.65 -0.06
N LEU A 484 -6.83 7.98 -0.01
CA LEU A 484 -7.03 8.87 -1.14
C LEU A 484 -5.69 9.15 -1.80
N THR A 485 -5.60 8.98 -3.11
CA THR A 485 -4.38 9.21 -3.90
C THR A 485 -4.68 10.14 -5.07
N ALA A 486 -3.67 10.87 -5.56
CA ALA A 486 -3.84 11.82 -6.65
C ALA A 486 -2.57 11.96 -7.49
N ALA A 487 -2.72 12.42 -8.73
CA ALA A 487 -1.65 12.50 -9.72
C ALA A 487 -0.37 13.17 -9.20
N LYS A 488 -0.52 14.33 -8.53
CA LYS A 488 0.61 15.15 -8.04
C LYS A 488 1.13 14.75 -6.66
N VAL A 489 0.68 13.63 -6.10
CA VAL A 489 1.06 13.18 -4.76
C VAL A 489 1.74 11.82 -4.86
N ALA A 490 2.98 11.72 -4.40
CA ALA A 490 3.79 10.52 -4.57
C ALA A 490 3.25 9.29 -3.83
N GLY A 491 2.42 9.47 -2.79
CA GLY A 491 1.82 8.39 -2.01
C GLY A 491 0.32 8.61 -1.81
N ALA A 492 -0.12 8.58 -0.55
CA ALA A 492 -1.49 8.94 -0.19
C ALA A 492 -1.57 10.38 0.34
N VAL A 493 -2.70 11.02 0.06
CA VAL A 493 -3.09 12.32 0.62
C VAL A 493 -3.58 12.14 2.06
N ALA A 494 -4.51 11.21 2.23
CA ALA A 494 -5.11 10.84 3.50
C ALA A 494 -5.33 9.32 3.49
N GLN A 495 -5.29 8.69 4.66
CA GLN A 495 -5.71 7.30 4.79
C GLN A 495 -6.39 7.00 6.13
N THR A 496 -7.33 6.06 6.12
CA THR A 496 -8.05 5.64 7.32
C THR A 496 -7.07 5.12 8.37
N GLN A 497 -7.29 5.48 9.63
CA GLN A 497 -6.56 4.88 10.75
C GLN A 497 -6.80 3.37 10.78
N LEU A 498 -5.77 2.61 11.16
CA LEU A 498 -5.78 1.14 11.08
C LEU A 498 -6.93 0.49 11.88
N TYR A 499 -7.32 1.11 12.99
CA TYR A 499 -8.33 0.60 13.92
C TYR A 499 -9.65 1.37 13.83
N ASP A 500 -9.87 2.13 12.76
CA ASP A 500 -11.17 2.77 12.52
C ASP A 500 -12.13 1.77 11.87
N TYR A 501 -13.05 1.24 12.68
CA TYR A 501 -14.06 0.26 12.27
C TYR A 501 -15.47 0.86 12.18
N ARG A 502 -15.59 2.20 12.28
CA ARG A 502 -16.88 2.87 12.23
C ARG A 502 -17.50 2.75 10.84
N VAL A 503 -18.81 2.60 10.80
CA VAL A 503 -19.59 2.50 9.57
C VAL A 503 -20.54 3.69 9.52
N PHE A 504 -20.51 4.37 8.39
CA PHE A 504 -21.34 5.52 8.06
C PHE A 504 -22.23 5.18 6.85
N ASP A 505 -23.35 5.89 6.71
CA ASP A 505 -24.29 5.72 5.60
C ASP A 505 -23.90 6.60 4.40
N ASP A 506 -22.66 6.41 3.94
CA ASP A 506 -22.08 7.16 2.83
C ASP A 506 -21.80 6.25 1.64
N GLN A 507 -21.94 6.78 0.42
CA GLN A 507 -21.61 6.03 -0.80
C GLN A 507 -20.11 5.70 -0.88
N CYS A 508 -19.26 6.63 -0.44
CA CYS A 508 -17.82 6.46 -0.35
C CYS A 508 -17.40 6.65 1.12
N SER A 509 -16.58 5.73 1.62
CA SER A 509 -16.00 5.85 2.95
C SER A 509 -15.12 7.10 3.04
N HIS A 510 -14.97 7.63 4.25
CA HIS A 510 -13.92 8.60 4.52
C HIS A 510 -12.54 7.97 4.29
N PHE A 511 -11.58 8.84 3.98
CA PHE A 511 -10.17 8.54 3.77
C PHE A 511 -9.33 8.84 5.02
N GLY A 512 -9.94 9.10 6.17
CA GLY A 512 -9.21 9.37 7.41
C GLY A 512 -8.47 10.71 7.43
N PRO A 513 -7.49 10.89 8.34
CA PRO A 513 -6.70 12.11 8.43
C PRO A 513 -5.63 12.18 7.32
N PRO A 514 -5.12 13.39 7.02
CA PRO A 514 -3.91 13.55 6.20
C PRO A 514 -2.73 12.77 6.76
N LEU A 515 -1.79 12.39 5.89
CA LEU A 515 -0.55 11.75 6.29
C LEU A 515 0.46 12.74 6.91
N THR A 516 1.50 12.22 7.57
CA THR A 516 2.55 13.05 8.22
C THR A 516 3.38 13.88 7.24
N SER A 517 3.40 13.53 5.96
CA SER A 517 4.04 14.28 4.88
C SER A 517 3.13 15.27 4.16
N THR A 518 1.86 15.38 4.57
CA THR A 518 0.85 16.19 3.90
C THR A 518 0.05 17.03 4.88
N GLU A 519 -0.40 18.18 4.42
CA GLU A 519 -1.46 18.94 5.05
C GLU A 519 -2.55 19.22 4.00
N VAL A 520 -3.80 19.25 4.45
CA VAL A 520 -4.96 19.36 3.56
C VAL A 520 -5.81 20.52 4.01
N TYR A 521 -6.32 21.28 3.06
CA TYR A 521 -7.37 22.25 3.29
C TYR A 521 -8.33 22.25 2.10
N LEU A 522 -9.54 22.75 2.32
CA LEU A 522 -10.58 22.83 1.30
C LEU A 522 -10.69 24.27 0.83
N ARG A 523 -10.63 24.48 -0.47
CA ARG A 523 -10.81 25.80 -1.09
C ARG A 523 -12.26 25.96 -1.56
N ASP A 524 -12.86 27.09 -1.26
CA ASP A 524 -14.22 27.36 -1.68
C ASP A 524 -14.31 27.40 -3.22
N THR A 525 -15.45 26.94 -3.73
CA THR A 525 -15.81 26.99 -5.15
C THR A 525 -17.06 27.86 -5.30
N ASP A 526 -17.48 28.14 -6.54
CA ASP A 526 -18.72 28.89 -6.79
C ASP A 526 -19.95 28.21 -6.16
N VAL A 527 -19.91 26.88 -6.04
CA VAL A 527 -21.03 26.04 -5.57
C VAL A 527 -20.88 25.64 -4.09
N HIS A 528 -19.66 25.38 -3.62
CA HIS A 528 -19.40 24.90 -2.27
C HIS A 528 -18.59 25.93 -1.49
N ARG A 529 -19.11 26.35 -0.33
CA ARG A 529 -18.43 27.28 0.56
C ARG A 529 -18.24 26.68 1.94
N THR A 530 -17.09 26.94 2.52
CA THR A 530 -16.77 26.61 3.90
C THR A 530 -17.59 27.50 4.82
N THR A 531 -18.36 26.90 5.71
CA THR A 531 -19.11 27.59 6.78
C THR A 531 -18.48 27.29 8.14
N ASP A 532 -19.04 27.85 9.21
CA ASP A 532 -18.57 27.51 10.57
C ASP A 532 -19.04 26.12 11.03
N ALA A 533 -20.06 25.56 10.37
CA ALA A 533 -20.61 24.25 10.67
C ALA A 533 -20.03 23.14 9.77
N GLU A 534 -19.73 23.46 8.50
CA GLU A 534 -19.24 22.48 7.53
C GLU A 534 -18.08 23.03 6.71
N SER A 535 -16.99 22.26 6.66
CA SER A 535 -15.87 22.51 5.76
C SER A 535 -16.06 21.70 4.48
N ARG A 536 -16.43 22.37 3.38
CA ARG A 536 -16.65 21.75 2.04
C ARG A 536 -15.99 22.61 0.96
N GLY A 537 -15.34 21.97 -0.01
CA GLY A 537 -14.68 22.67 -1.11
C GLY A 537 -13.77 21.77 -1.95
N GLU A 538 -13.03 22.35 -2.88
CA GLU A 538 -12.00 21.65 -3.63
C GLU A 538 -10.85 21.24 -2.70
N ILE A 539 -10.41 19.98 -2.79
CA ILE A 539 -9.33 19.46 -1.96
C ILE A 539 -7.99 20.01 -2.47
N ILE A 540 -7.29 20.77 -1.61
CA ILE A 540 -5.93 21.23 -1.84
C ILE A 540 -4.99 20.52 -0.87
N VAL A 541 -3.88 20.02 -1.40
CA VAL A 541 -2.87 19.28 -0.64
C VAL A 541 -1.54 20.01 -0.73
N LYS A 542 -0.88 20.16 0.42
CA LYS A 542 0.47 20.71 0.53
C LYS A 542 1.39 19.72 1.21
N GLY A 543 2.67 19.75 0.88
CA GLY A 543 3.70 19.04 1.64
C GLY A 543 4.85 18.49 0.81
N PRO A 544 5.89 17.96 1.48
CA PRO A 544 7.10 17.44 0.84
C PRO A 544 6.86 16.28 -0.13
N CYS A 545 5.77 15.52 -0.02
CA CYS A 545 5.46 14.45 -0.96
C CYS A 545 4.65 14.89 -2.20
N VAL A 546 4.34 16.18 -2.31
CA VAL A 546 3.55 16.77 -3.41
C VAL A 546 4.50 17.34 -4.47
N ALA A 547 4.28 16.98 -5.73
CA ALA A 547 4.99 17.57 -6.86
C ALA A 547 4.68 19.07 -6.93
N GLY A 548 5.72 19.91 -6.76
CA GLY A 548 5.55 21.36 -6.68
C GLY A 548 5.09 21.89 -5.31
N ASN A 549 5.13 21.08 -4.25
CA ASN A 549 4.76 21.39 -2.85
C ASN A 549 3.28 21.70 -2.58
N GLU A 550 2.49 22.11 -3.58
CA GLU A 550 1.05 22.34 -3.49
C GLU A 550 0.35 21.84 -4.76
N ALA A 551 -0.76 21.13 -4.59
CA ALA A 551 -1.59 20.65 -5.69
C ALA A 551 -3.08 20.66 -5.34
N ALA A 552 -3.88 21.13 -6.30
CA ALA A 552 -5.33 20.92 -6.30
C ALA A 552 -5.65 19.53 -6.87
N LEU A 553 -6.58 18.82 -6.24
CA LEU A 553 -6.95 17.46 -6.66
C LEU A 553 -8.05 17.42 -7.73
N GLY A 554 -8.72 18.55 -8.00
CA GLY A 554 -9.83 18.61 -8.97
C GLY A 554 -11.09 17.85 -8.53
N VAL A 555 -11.21 17.54 -7.24
CA VAL A 555 -12.35 16.84 -6.63
C VAL A 555 -12.83 17.60 -5.40
N ILE A 556 -14.13 17.53 -5.13
CA ILE A 556 -14.76 18.20 -3.98
C ILE A 556 -14.73 17.25 -2.79
N GLY A 557 -14.25 17.76 -1.66
CA GLY A 557 -14.19 17.06 -0.39
C GLY A 557 -14.98 17.78 0.70
N VAL A 558 -15.25 17.02 1.75
CA VAL A 558 -15.79 17.48 3.02
C VAL A 558 -14.88 16.98 4.14
N VAL A 559 -14.66 17.82 5.15
CA VAL A 559 -14.04 17.38 6.39
C VAL A 559 -15.14 17.15 7.42
N ARG A 560 -15.21 15.92 7.94
CA ARG A 560 -16.20 15.49 8.92
C ARG A 560 -15.89 16.02 10.32
N ASP A 561 -16.84 15.86 11.24
CA ASP A 561 -16.71 16.29 12.64
C ASP A 561 -15.50 15.68 13.37
N ASP A 562 -15.08 14.47 12.97
CA ASP A 562 -13.90 13.79 13.52
C ASP A 562 -12.57 14.18 12.84
N HIS A 563 -12.63 15.21 11.99
CA HIS A 563 -11.55 15.72 11.15
C HIS A 563 -11.00 14.70 10.15
N THR A 564 -11.84 13.78 9.67
CA THR A 564 -11.50 12.91 8.55
C THR A 564 -11.95 13.51 7.22
N LEU A 565 -11.16 13.28 6.18
CA LEU A 565 -11.46 13.72 4.81
C LEU A 565 -12.40 12.72 4.14
N ALA A 566 -13.44 13.17 3.47
CA ALA A 566 -14.32 12.36 2.63
C ALA A 566 -14.67 13.12 1.34
N TYR A 567 -15.25 12.42 0.36
CA TYR A 567 -15.89 13.11 -0.77
C TYR A 567 -17.19 13.79 -0.30
N ALA A 568 -17.49 14.95 -0.90
CA ALA A 568 -18.63 15.78 -0.55
C ALA A 568 -19.95 15.34 -1.19
#